data_AF-A0A927UM13-F1
#
_entry.id   AF-A0A927UM13-F1
#
_cell.length_a   1.000
_cell.length_b   1.000
_cell.length_c   1.000
_cell.angle_alpha   90.00
_cell.angle_beta   90.00
_cell.angle_gamma   90.00
#
_symmetry.space_group_name_H-M   'P 1'
#
loop_
_entity.id
_entity.type
_entity.pdbx_description
1 polymer ?
#
loop_
_entity_poly.entity_id
_entity_poly.type
_entity_poly.pdbx_seq_one_letter_code
_entity_poly.pdbx_strand_id
1 'polypeptide(L)'
;MKKNIITILVICLLLPVLYVLNATIDPFDMYLNEGELDQYDTDVKKINEYYEKIYFYGEDIYFRDTLKIVENISEITKDKLVSNGGKSWIVINDIAGTVKLEEKHFKIIKNAMDKEKISFVYIGQQYIPQINEYIAEGDDRYVYSEDAYSVLLQVTERGMIGEDGTIDDVAWHKFLNGEDKEIISFYVISSIVHAIGDY
;
A
#
# COMPACT_ATOMS: atom_id res chain seq x y z
N MET A 1 -28.05 21.80 42.96
CA MET A 1 -27.15 20.64 43.15
C MET A 1 -27.74 19.33 42.61
N LYS A 2 -28.93 18.88 43.02
CA LYS A 2 -29.53 17.61 42.54
C LYS A 2 -29.73 17.51 41.01
N LYS A 3 -30.10 18.61 40.33
CA LYS A 3 -30.27 18.64 38.87
C LYS A 3 -28.96 18.43 38.10
N ASN A 4 -27.85 18.96 38.59
CA ASN A 4 -26.55 18.86 37.93
C ASN A 4 -25.93 17.46 38.06
N ILE A 5 -26.23 16.74 39.16
CA ILE A 5 -25.77 15.36 39.37
C ILE A 5 -26.46 14.41 38.38
N ILE A 6 -27.75 14.62 38.12
CA ILE A 6 -28.50 13.81 37.14
C ILE A 6 -27.95 14.04 35.72
N THR A 7 -27.62 15.27 35.36
CA THR A 7 -27.01 15.58 34.05
C THR A 7 -25.64 14.92 33.88
N ILE A 8 -24.79 14.93 34.90
CA ILE A 8 -23.47 14.28 34.84
C ILE A 8 -23.62 12.76 34.69
N LEU A 9 -24.56 12.14 35.41
CA LEU A 9 -24.85 10.70 35.29
C LEU A 9 -25.31 10.31 33.88
N VAL A 10 -26.16 11.12 33.24
CA VAL A 10 -26.63 10.88 31.87
C VAL A 10 -25.48 11.00 30.86
N ILE A 11 -24.59 11.99 31.01
CA ILE A 11 -23.43 12.14 30.12
C ILE A 11 -22.46 10.96 30.29
N CYS A 12 -22.18 10.53 31.53
CA CYS A 12 -21.33 9.37 31.81
C CYS A 12 -21.90 8.05 31.27
N LEU A 13 -23.23 7.95 31.12
CA LEU A 13 -23.90 6.78 30.51
C LEU A 13 -23.92 6.83 28.98
N LEU A 14 -23.89 8.03 28.38
CA LEU A 14 -23.89 8.20 26.93
C LEU A 14 -22.49 8.06 26.32
N LEU A 15 -21.43 8.40 27.06
CA LEU A 15 -20.04 8.30 26.59
C LEU A 15 -19.63 6.87 26.18
N PRO A 16 -19.96 5.80 26.93
CA PRO A 16 -19.70 4.43 26.51
C PRO A 16 -20.48 4.02 25.26
N VAL A 17 -21.72 4.49 25.11
CA VAL A 17 -22.56 4.19 23.93
C VAL A 17 -21.99 4.86 22.68
N LEU A 18 -21.52 6.11 22.79
CA LEU A 18 -20.81 6.80 21.71
C LEU A 18 -19.48 6.13 21.38
N TYR A 19 -18.76 5.63 22.39
CA TYR A 19 -17.51 4.89 22.18
C TYR A 19 -17.75 3.56 21.44
N VAL A 20 -18.78 2.80 21.81
CA VAL A 20 -19.16 1.56 21.11
C VAL A 20 -19.68 1.82 19.70
N LEU A 21 -20.43 2.90 19.48
CA LEU A 21 -20.89 3.31 18.14
C LEU A 21 -19.72 3.69 17.21
N ASN A 22 -18.63 4.26 17.75
CA ASN A 22 -17.42 4.53 16.96
C ASN A 22 -16.52 3.28 16.82
N ALA A 23 -16.50 2.37 17.80
CA ALA A 23 -15.67 1.18 17.80
C ALA A 23 -16.24 0.01 16.95
N THR A 24 -17.42 0.18 16.37
CA THR A 24 -18.09 -0.83 15.53
C THR A 24 -18.03 -0.52 14.03
N ILE A 25 -17.42 0.61 13.65
CA ILE A 25 -17.01 0.79 12.26
C ILE A 25 -15.71 0.01 12.11
N ASP A 26 -15.86 -1.27 11.78
CA ASP A 26 -14.73 -2.04 11.28
C ASP A 26 -14.20 -1.28 10.05
N PRO A 27 -12.90 -0.93 9.98
CA PRO A 27 -12.33 -0.40 8.75
C PRO A 27 -12.78 -1.23 7.54
N PHE A 28 -12.91 -2.55 7.72
CA PHE A 28 -13.39 -3.49 6.71
C PHE A 28 -14.79 -3.19 6.14
N ASP A 29 -15.73 -2.72 6.96
CA ASP A 29 -17.10 -2.42 6.53
C ASP A 29 -17.21 -1.12 5.70
N MET A 30 -16.21 -0.23 5.77
CA MET A 30 -16.10 0.90 4.83
C MET A 30 -15.61 0.47 3.44
N TYR A 31 -15.12 -0.77 3.27
CA TYR A 31 -14.45 -1.22 2.05
C TYR A 31 -15.33 -2.05 1.10
N LEU A 32 -16.58 -2.36 1.48
CA LEU A 32 -17.48 -3.23 0.69
C LEU A 32 -18.85 -2.61 0.37
N ASN A 33 -18.98 -1.27 0.38
CA ASN A 33 -20.22 -0.63 -0.07
C ASN A 33 -20.31 -0.67 -1.60
N GLU A 34 -20.93 -1.72 -2.13
CA GLU A 34 -21.31 -1.84 -3.53
C GLU A 34 -22.19 -0.66 -3.96
N GLY A 35 -21.64 0.28 -4.74
CA GLY A 35 -22.40 1.31 -5.46
C GLY A 35 -22.00 2.76 -5.21
N GLU A 36 -21.17 3.05 -4.21
CA GLU A 36 -20.53 4.36 -4.01
C GLU A 36 -19.01 4.22 -4.24
N LEU A 37 -18.35 5.27 -4.75
CA LEU A 37 -16.89 5.26 -4.94
C LEU A 37 -16.23 4.93 -3.59
N ASP A 38 -15.55 3.78 -3.51
CA ASP A 38 -14.80 3.44 -2.32
C ASP A 38 -13.52 4.27 -2.23
N GLN A 39 -12.79 4.12 -1.11
CA GLN A 39 -11.54 4.85 -0.91
C GLN A 39 -10.49 4.51 -1.99
N TYR A 40 -10.50 3.26 -2.50
CA TYR A 40 -9.62 2.84 -3.59
C TYR A 40 -9.88 3.68 -4.84
N ASP A 41 -11.14 3.79 -5.26
CA ASP A 41 -11.51 4.55 -6.45
C ASP A 41 -11.16 6.04 -6.31
N THR A 42 -11.33 6.59 -5.10
CA THR A 42 -10.94 7.98 -4.80
C THR A 42 -9.44 8.19 -4.93
N ASP A 43 -8.63 7.25 -4.46
CA ASP A 43 -7.17 7.32 -4.50
C ASP A 43 -6.61 7.04 -5.90
N VAL A 44 -7.19 6.08 -6.61
CA VAL A 44 -6.91 5.83 -8.04
C VAL A 44 -7.20 7.07 -8.87
N LYS A 45 -8.30 7.79 -8.59
CA LYS A 45 -8.61 9.04 -9.29
C LYS A 45 -7.49 10.07 -9.11
N LYS A 46 -7.02 10.29 -7.88
CA LYS A 46 -5.88 11.19 -7.62
C LYS A 46 -4.64 10.72 -8.38
N ILE A 47 -4.31 9.43 -8.27
CA ILE A 47 -3.13 8.88 -8.95
C ILE A 47 -3.17 9.11 -10.46
N ASN A 48 -4.29 8.81 -11.11
CA ASN A 48 -4.46 9.03 -12.56
C ASN A 48 -4.37 10.52 -12.96
N GLU A 49 -4.71 11.45 -12.07
CA GLU A 49 -4.65 12.90 -12.34
C GLU A 49 -3.23 13.46 -12.14
N TYR A 50 -2.46 12.93 -11.18
CA TYR A 50 -1.17 13.48 -10.78
C TYR A 50 0.06 12.80 -11.42
N TYR A 51 -0.08 11.53 -11.82
CA TYR A 51 1.04 10.73 -12.32
C TYR A 51 0.90 10.41 -13.80
N GLU A 52 2.04 10.43 -14.49
CA GLU A 52 2.11 10.01 -15.89
C GLU A 52 2.06 8.49 -15.99
N LYS A 53 2.86 7.79 -15.17
CA LYS A 53 3.00 6.34 -15.27
C LYS A 53 3.51 5.70 -13.99
N ILE A 54 3.06 4.47 -13.73
CA ILE A 54 3.57 3.58 -12.69
C ILE A 54 4.14 2.33 -13.38
N TYR A 55 5.45 2.18 -13.36
CA TYR A 55 6.15 0.98 -13.80
C TYR A 55 6.09 -0.08 -12.70
N PHE A 56 5.42 -1.19 -12.97
CA PHE A 56 5.24 -2.27 -11.99
C PHE A 56 6.08 -3.49 -12.36
N TYR A 57 6.92 -3.96 -11.44
CA TYR A 57 7.79 -5.12 -11.62
C TYR A 57 7.67 -6.08 -10.44
N GLY A 58 7.69 -7.38 -10.72
CA GLY A 58 7.74 -8.42 -9.69
C GLY A 58 6.50 -9.29 -9.71
N GLU A 59 6.04 -9.67 -8.53
CA GLU A 59 4.93 -10.60 -8.34
C GLU A 59 3.59 -9.97 -8.75
N ASP A 60 2.72 -10.76 -9.37
CA ASP A 60 1.45 -10.28 -9.94
C ASP A 60 0.52 -9.69 -8.87
N ILE A 61 0.13 -8.43 -9.07
CA ILE A 61 -0.94 -7.77 -8.33
C ILE A 61 -2.12 -7.52 -9.28
N TYR A 62 -3.33 -7.77 -8.80
CA TYR A 62 -4.53 -7.37 -9.52
C TYR A 62 -4.82 -5.89 -9.22
N PHE A 63 -4.75 -5.04 -10.22
CA PHE A 63 -5.28 -3.68 -10.14
C PHE A 63 -6.65 -3.66 -10.81
N ARG A 64 -7.61 -2.92 -10.24
CA ARG A 64 -8.89 -2.71 -10.90
C ARG A 64 -8.69 -1.89 -12.18
N ASP A 65 -9.54 -2.10 -13.18
CA ASP A 65 -9.50 -1.41 -14.48
C ASP A 65 -9.59 0.14 -14.38
N THR A 66 -9.94 0.66 -13.20
CA THR A 66 -9.97 2.10 -12.91
C THR A 66 -8.57 2.71 -12.89
N LEU A 67 -7.52 1.93 -12.64
CA LEU A 67 -6.13 2.39 -12.64
C LEU A 67 -5.49 2.24 -14.02
N LYS A 68 -5.39 3.36 -14.76
CA LYS A 68 -5.05 3.33 -16.20
C LYS A 68 -3.58 3.58 -16.52
N ILE A 69 -2.81 3.97 -15.51
CA ILE A 69 -1.43 4.43 -15.70
C ILE A 69 -0.38 3.37 -15.30
N VAL A 70 -0.81 2.17 -14.90
CA VAL A 70 0.10 1.08 -14.56
C VAL A 70 0.60 0.39 -15.83
N GLU A 71 1.91 0.28 -15.96
CA GLU A 71 2.59 -0.51 -16.97
C GLU A 71 3.35 -1.65 -16.28
N ASN A 72 2.86 -2.88 -16.45
CA ASN A 72 3.56 -4.08 -15.98
C ASN A 72 4.78 -4.33 -16.87
N ILE A 73 5.97 -4.28 -16.28
CA ILE A 73 7.24 -4.52 -16.96
C ILE A 73 7.79 -5.89 -16.57
N SER A 74 8.25 -6.65 -17.56
CA SER A 74 8.87 -7.98 -17.36
C SER A 74 10.34 -7.92 -16.94
N GLU A 75 10.98 -6.74 -17.04
CA GLU A 75 12.40 -6.54 -16.77
C GLU A 75 12.67 -5.06 -16.44
N ILE A 76 13.70 -4.83 -15.63
CA ILE A 76 14.15 -3.49 -15.25
C ILE A 76 15.30 -3.09 -16.18
N THR A 77 15.00 -2.26 -17.19
CA THR A 77 15.97 -1.76 -18.16
C THR A 77 15.86 -0.24 -18.30
N LYS A 78 16.94 0.40 -18.76
CA LYS A 78 17.00 1.86 -18.94
C LYS A 78 15.96 2.36 -19.95
N ASP A 79 15.71 1.58 -20.99
CA ASP A 79 14.82 1.98 -22.08
C ASP A 79 13.34 1.88 -21.67
N LYS A 80 13.02 1.12 -20.61
CA LYS A 80 11.66 1.03 -20.06
C LYS A 80 11.36 2.13 -19.05
N LEU A 81 12.32 2.48 -18.20
CA LEU A 81 12.13 3.48 -17.14
C LEU A 81 12.42 4.90 -17.65
N VAL A 82 11.56 5.40 -18.54
CA VAL A 82 11.69 6.74 -19.14
C VAL A 82 10.52 7.63 -18.70
N SER A 83 10.77 8.88 -18.34
CA SER A 83 9.71 9.85 -18.05
C SER A 83 9.66 10.93 -19.14
N ASN A 84 8.46 11.36 -19.57
CA ASN A 84 8.32 12.47 -20.51
C ASN A 84 8.15 13.82 -19.79
N GLY A 85 8.64 13.92 -18.56
CA GLY A 85 8.57 15.12 -17.72
C GLY A 85 7.39 15.13 -16.75
N GLY A 86 6.55 14.10 -16.74
CA GLY A 86 5.55 13.87 -15.72
C GLY A 86 6.13 13.15 -14.48
N LYS A 87 5.37 13.17 -13.38
CA LYS A 87 5.73 12.37 -12.20
C LYS A 87 5.48 10.90 -12.53
N SER A 88 6.49 10.06 -12.37
CA SER A 88 6.39 8.62 -12.63
C SER A 88 6.97 7.83 -11.46
N TRP A 89 6.53 6.60 -11.29
CA TRP A 89 7.01 5.70 -10.24
C TRP A 89 7.52 4.39 -10.83
N ILE A 90 8.51 3.79 -10.19
CA ILE A 90 8.73 2.35 -10.26
C ILE A 90 8.33 1.71 -8.93
N VAL A 91 7.50 0.69 -9.01
CA VAL A 91 7.05 -0.13 -7.89
C VAL A 91 7.59 -1.54 -8.11
N ILE A 92 8.32 -2.04 -7.13
CA ILE A 92 8.77 -3.43 -7.10
C ILE A 92 8.00 -4.18 -6.02
N ASN A 93 7.25 -5.20 -6.44
CA ASN A 93 6.52 -6.09 -5.56
C ASN A 93 7.26 -7.42 -5.38
N ASP A 94 7.76 -7.65 -4.17
CA ASP A 94 8.51 -8.83 -3.72
C ASP A 94 8.02 -9.30 -2.34
N ILE A 95 6.69 -9.36 -2.18
CA ILE A 95 6.06 -9.77 -0.92
C ILE A 95 6.40 -11.23 -0.60
N ALA A 96 6.33 -12.11 -1.59
CA ALA A 96 6.64 -13.54 -1.42
C ALA A 96 8.14 -13.85 -1.53
N GLY A 97 9.00 -12.84 -1.75
CA GLY A 97 10.46 -13.01 -1.82
C GLY A 97 10.92 -13.78 -3.06
N THR A 98 10.12 -13.82 -4.13
CA THR A 98 10.44 -14.58 -5.34
C THR A 98 11.16 -13.74 -6.40
N VAL A 99 11.15 -12.42 -6.24
CA VAL A 99 11.81 -11.51 -7.19
C VAL A 99 13.31 -11.67 -7.09
N LYS A 100 13.97 -11.69 -8.25
CA LYS A 100 15.43 -11.75 -8.33
C LYS A 100 15.98 -10.42 -8.80
N LEU A 101 16.45 -9.62 -7.84
CA LEU A 101 17.18 -8.39 -8.10
C LEU A 101 18.69 -8.62 -8.04
N GLU A 102 19.39 -8.05 -9.02
CA GLU A 102 20.85 -8.02 -9.10
C GLU A 102 21.32 -6.57 -8.92
N GLU A 103 22.60 -6.39 -8.59
CA GLU A 103 23.25 -5.07 -8.45
C GLU A 103 22.96 -4.13 -9.63
N LYS A 104 22.93 -4.67 -10.86
CA LYS A 104 22.64 -3.90 -12.07
C LYS A 104 21.25 -3.26 -12.04
N HIS A 105 20.25 -3.90 -11.42
CA HIS A 105 18.89 -3.37 -11.34
C HIS A 105 18.85 -2.15 -10.43
N PHE A 106 19.48 -2.20 -9.25
CA PHE A 106 19.54 -1.04 -8.35
C PHE A 106 20.24 0.16 -9.00
N LYS A 107 21.31 -0.08 -9.76
CA LYS A 107 21.99 0.97 -10.55
C LYS A 107 21.09 1.59 -11.63
N ILE A 108 20.23 0.79 -12.27
CA ILE A 108 19.27 1.29 -13.27
C ILE A 108 18.19 2.12 -12.57
N ILE A 109 17.64 1.63 -11.47
CA ILE A 109 16.63 2.34 -10.67
C ILE A 109 17.17 3.67 -10.18
N LYS A 110 18.36 3.69 -9.57
CA LYS A 110 18.99 4.93 -9.10
C LYS A 110 19.20 5.94 -10.22
N ASN A 111 19.62 5.47 -11.39
CA ASN A 111 19.80 6.33 -12.57
C ASN A 111 18.47 6.92 -13.05
N ALA A 112 17.41 6.11 -13.10
CA ALA A 112 16.05 6.56 -13.42
C ALA A 112 15.55 7.59 -12.38
N MET A 113 15.81 7.36 -11.09
CA MET A 113 15.50 8.36 -10.06
C MET A 113 16.25 9.67 -10.29
N ASP A 114 17.55 9.62 -10.54
CA ASP A 114 18.36 10.84 -10.62
C ASP A 114 18.15 11.65 -11.91
N LYS A 115 18.03 10.96 -13.05
CA LYS A 115 17.92 11.60 -14.37
C LYS A 115 16.49 11.80 -14.83
N GLU A 116 15.69 10.75 -14.75
CA GLU A 116 14.30 10.74 -15.23
C GLU A 116 13.31 11.23 -14.16
N LYS A 117 13.81 11.53 -12.95
CA LYS A 117 13.00 12.00 -11.80
C LYS A 117 11.86 11.04 -11.45
N ILE A 118 12.08 9.75 -11.66
CA ILE A 118 11.15 8.69 -11.29
C ILE A 118 11.28 8.42 -9.79
N SER A 119 10.17 8.30 -9.07
CA SER A 119 10.18 7.90 -7.66
C SER A 119 10.17 6.38 -7.52
N PHE A 120 10.60 5.85 -6.36
CA PHE A 120 10.79 4.41 -6.18
C PHE A 120 10.09 3.89 -4.92
N VAL A 121 9.32 2.81 -5.09
CA VAL A 121 8.73 2.02 -4.00
C VAL A 121 9.22 0.58 -4.10
N TYR A 122 9.64 0.02 -2.96
CA TYR A 122 9.90 -1.40 -2.80
C TYR A 122 8.96 -1.99 -1.75
N ILE A 123 8.30 -3.08 -2.11
CA ILE A 123 7.37 -3.81 -1.24
C ILE A 123 7.93 -5.21 -1.04
N GLY A 124 8.65 -5.41 0.05
CA GLY A 124 9.29 -6.68 0.37
C GLY A 124 10.38 -6.48 1.43
N GLN A 125 11.09 -7.55 1.77
CA GLN A 125 12.14 -7.50 2.80
C GLN A 125 13.53 -7.86 2.30
N GLN A 126 13.63 -8.74 1.31
CA GLN A 126 14.89 -9.37 0.91
C GLN A 126 15.98 -8.37 0.51
N TYR A 127 15.59 -7.28 -0.16
CA TYR A 127 16.54 -6.35 -0.77
C TYR A 127 16.71 -5.02 -0.03
N ILE A 128 16.16 -4.86 1.18
CA ILE A 128 16.29 -3.62 1.97
C ILE A 128 17.76 -3.23 2.18
N PRO A 129 18.69 -4.13 2.55
CA PRO A 129 20.08 -3.76 2.75
C PRO A 129 20.72 -3.16 1.48
N GLN A 130 20.47 -3.79 0.32
CA GLN A 130 20.98 -3.34 -0.97
C GLN A 130 20.32 -2.02 -1.39
N ILE A 131 19.02 -1.86 -1.17
CA ILE A 131 18.33 -0.60 -1.45
C ILE A 131 18.91 0.53 -0.60
N ASN A 132 19.19 0.27 0.68
CA ASN A 132 19.82 1.27 1.53
C ASN A 132 21.24 1.64 1.06
N GLU A 133 22.00 0.66 0.56
CA GLU A 133 23.34 0.87 0.02
C GLU A 133 23.33 1.66 -1.30
N TYR A 134 22.41 1.36 -2.22
CA TYR A 134 22.44 1.89 -3.59
C TYR A 134 21.49 3.07 -3.82
N ILE A 135 20.45 3.23 -3.00
CA ILE A 135 19.32 4.14 -3.25
C ILE A 135 19.06 5.09 -2.08
N ALA A 136 18.89 4.57 -0.86
CA ALA A 136 18.21 5.31 0.22
C ALA A 136 19.05 6.42 0.89
N GLU A 137 20.36 6.54 0.60
CA GLU A 137 21.20 7.54 1.28
C GLU A 137 20.82 8.98 0.86
N GLY A 138 19.86 9.57 1.60
CA GLY A 138 19.44 10.97 1.49
C GLY A 138 18.40 11.30 0.42
N ASP A 139 17.69 10.30 -0.13
CA ASP A 139 16.73 10.48 -1.24
C ASP A 139 15.28 10.36 -0.74
N ASP A 140 14.56 11.48 -0.65
CA ASP A 140 13.17 11.57 -0.20
C ASP A 140 12.16 10.96 -1.20
N ARG A 141 12.61 10.67 -2.42
CA ARG A 141 11.82 10.02 -3.48
C ARG A 141 11.78 8.50 -3.33
N TYR A 142 12.48 7.97 -2.33
CA TYR A 142 12.41 6.58 -1.92
C TYR A 142 11.41 6.42 -0.79
N VAL A 143 10.42 5.56 -1.02
CA VAL A 143 9.48 5.17 0.03
C VAL A 143 9.69 3.69 0.31
N TYR A 144 10.34 3.43 1.45
CA TYR A 144 10.26 2.13 2.10
C TYR A 144 8.99 2.10 2.93
N SER A 145 8.01 1.32 2.50
CA SER A 145 6.80 1.17 3.29
C SER A 145 6.93 -0.06 4.19
N GLU A 146 7.73 0.10 5.26
CA GLU A 146 7.68 -0.83 6.40
C GLU A 146 6.23 -0.94 6.91
N ASP A 147 5.46 0.15 6.77
CA ASP A 147 4.02 0.21 7.01
C ASP A 147 3.20 -0.60 6.00
N ALA A 148 3.49 -0.60 4.70
CA ALA A 148 2.76 -1.46 3.76
C ALA A 148 3.04 -2.93 4.02
N TYR A 149 4.28 -3.30 4.33
CA TYR A 149 4.63 -4.68 4.67
C TYR A 149 4.05 -5.10 6.03
N SER A 150 4.15 -4.25 7.05
CA SER A 150 3.62 -4.53 8.40
C SER A 150 2.10 -4.46 8.46
N VAL A 151 1.45 -3.61 7.67
CA VAL A 151 0.00 -3.59 7.51
C VAL A 151 -0.44 -4.75 6.63
N LEU A 152 0.32 -5.16 5.61
CA LEU A 152 0.08 -6.44 4.93
C LEU A 152 0.10 -7.58 5.93
N LEU A 153 1.12 -7.64 6.80
CA LEU A 153 1.26 -8.62 7.87
C LEU A 153 0.12 -8.52 8.89
N GLN A 154 -0.31 -7.33 9.29
CA GLN A 154 -1.43 -7.18 10.23
C GLN A 154 -2.78 -7.52 9.61
N VAL A 155 -2.99 -7.23 8.33
CA VAL A 155 -4.20 -7.58 7.59
C VAL A 155 -4.26 -9.08 7.31
N THR A 156 -3.11 -9.67 6.97
CA THR A 156 -3.00 -11.12 6.85
C THR A 156 -3.15 -11.78 8.22
N GLU A 157 -2.46 -11.34 9.27
CA GLU A 157 -2.66 -11.84 10.64
C GLU A 157 -4.11 -11.67 11.13
N ARG A 158 -4.78 -10.54 10.88
CA ARG A 158 -6.18 -10.33 11.33
C ARG A 158 -7.21 -11.10 10.50
N GLY A 159 -6.97 -11.34 9.22
CA GLY A 159 -7.80 -12.20 8.38
C GLY A 159 -7.49 -13.69 8.51
N MET A 160 -6.37 -14.04 9.15
CA MET A 160 -5.86 -15.41 9.28
C MET A 160 -5.86 -15.93 10.70
N ILE A 161 -6.06 -15.10 11.72
CA ILE A 161 -6.24 -15.62 13.06
C ILE A 161 -7.60 -16.31 13.13
N GLY A 162 -7.60 -17.65 13.14
CA GLY A 162 -8.78 -18.43 13.47
C GLY A 162 -9.33 -18.04 14.84
N GLU A 163 -10.59 -18.38 15.15
CA GLU A 163 -11.20 -18.09 16.46
C GLU A 163 -10.36 -18.58 17.66
N ASP A 164 -9.43 -19.51 17.42
CA ASP A 164 -8.51 -20.08 18.41
C ASP A 164 -7.18 -19.35 18.57
N GLY A 165 -6.94 -18.25 17.85
CA GLY A 165 -5.70 -17.47 17.95
C GLY A 165 -4.56 -18.00 17.08
N THR A 166 -4.78 -19.01 16.24
CA THR A 166 -3.75 -19.57 15.35
C THR A 166 -3.80 -18.95 13.97
N ILE A 167 -2.63 -18.78 13.34
CA ILE A 167 -2.53 -18.34 11.93
C ILE A 167 -3.04 -19.49 11.05
N ASP A 168 -4.13 -19.26 10.33
CA ASP A 168 -4.71 -20.15 9.34
C ASP A 168 -3.83 -20.15 8.08
N ASP A 169 -2.93 -21.13 8.03
CA ASP A 169 -2.04 -21.40 6.91
C ASP A 169 -2.78 -21.49 5.57
N VAL A 170 -4.07 -21.84 5.55
CA VAL A 170 -4.88 -21.91 4.32
C VAL A 170 -5.18 -20.50 3.81
N ALA A 171 -5.55 -19.57 4.67
CA ALA A 171 -5.80 -18.19 4.28
C ALA A 171 -4.48 -17.49 3.86
N TRP A 172 -3.34 -17.79 4.52
CA TRP A 172 -2.03 -17.32 4.07
C TRP A 172 -1.66 -17.85 2.69
N HIS A 173 -1.94 -19.14 2.44
CA HIS A 173 -1.77 -19.71 1.11
C HIS A 173 -2.72 -19.09 0.08
N LYS A 174 -3.97 -18.79 0.42
CA LYS A 174 -4.92 -18.14 -0.50
C LYS A 174 -4.52 -16.71 -0.85
N PHE A 175 -4.02 -15.96 0.12
CA PHE A 175 -3.46 -14.64 -0.08
C PHE A 175 -2.25 -14.67 -1.02
N LEU A 176 -1.27 -15.55 -0.74
CA LEU A 176 -0.08 -15.74 -1.60
C LEU A 176 -0.42 -16.34 -2.97
N ASN A 177 -1.47 -17.16 -3.07
CA ASN A 177 -1.95 -17.75 -4.33
C ASN A 177 -2.93 -16.83 -5.07
N GLY A 178 -3.19 -15.63 -4.55
CA GLY A 178 -3.89 -14.59 -5.28
C GLY A 178 -5.41 -14.70 -5.31
N GLU A 179 -6.02 -15.26 -4.27
CA GLU A 179 -7.48 -15.19 -4.08
C GLU A 179 -7.92 -13.81 -3.52
N ASP A 180 -7.04 -13.07 -2.83
CA ASP A 180 -7.31 -11.73 -2.25
C ASP A 180 -6.39 -10.61 -2.82
N LYS A 181 -6.17 -10.60 -4.13
CA LYS A 181 -5.24 -9.64 -4.80
C LYS A 181 -5.66 -8.17 -4.68
N GLU A 182 -6.94 -7.89 -4.43
CA GLU A 182 -7.45 -6.51 -4.32
C GLU A 182 -6.85 -5.78 -3.10
N ILE A 183 -6.64 -6.49 -1.99
CA ILE A 183 -6.11 -5.90 -0.74
C ILE A 183 -4.68 -5.38 -0.96
N ILE A 184 -3.83 -6.18 -1.60
CA ILE A 184 -2.44 -5.79 -1.90
C ILE A 184 -2.42 -4.55 -2.79
N SER A 185 -3.28 -4.54 -3.81
CA SER A 185 -3.40 -3.41 -4.72
C SER A 185 -3.79 -2.11 -4.01
N PHE A 186 -4.71 -2.19 -3.04
CA PHE A 186 -5.10 -1.04 -2.23
C PHE A 186 -3.93 -0.49 -1.42
N TYR A 187 -3.13 -1.34 -0.79
CA TYR A 187 -1.97 -0.89 -0.01
C TYR A 187 -0.87 -0.26 -0.86
N VAL A 188 -0.63 -0.81 -2.05
CA VAL A 188 0.30 -0.21 -3.02
C VAL A 188 -0.20 1.19 -3.37
N ILE A 189 -1.49 1.31 -3.70
CA ILE A 189 -2.13 2.58 -4.09
C ILE A 189 -2.13 3.58 -2.94
N SER A 190 -2.49 3.16 -1.73
CA SER A 190 -2.47 4.01 -0.54
C SER A 190 -1.06 4.45 -0.19
N SER A 191 -0.03 3.61 -0.38
CA SER A 191 1.37 3.99 -0.13
C SER A 191 1.85 5.03 -1.13
N ILE A 192 1.48 4.87 -2.41
CA ILE A 192 1.75 5.88 -3.45
C ILE A 192 1.03 7.18 -3.09
N VAL A 193 -0.25 7.14 -2.67
CA VAL A 193 -0.99 8.34 -2.27
C VAL A 193 -0.42 9.00 -1.02
N HIS A 194 0.02 8.24 -0.02
CA HIS A 194 0.65 8.80 1.17
C HIS A 194 1.96 9.52 0.79
N ALA A 195 2.75 8.92 -0.09
CA ALA A 195 3.94 9.56 -0.65
C ALA A 195 3.65 10.83 -1.47
N ILE A 196 2.43 11.02 -1.98
CA ILE A 196 1.98 12.29 -2.58
C ILE A 196 1.80 13.37 -1.51
N GLY A 197 1.20 13.00 -0.37
CA GLY A 197 0.66 13.94 0.63
C GLY A 197 1.70 14.77 1.38
N ASP A 198 2.96 14.36 1.35
CA ASP A 198 4.08 15.04 2.02
C ASP A 198 4.75 16.14 1.16
N TYR A 199 4.14 16.54 0.03
CA TYR A 199 4.67 17.60 -0.87
C TYR A 199 3.70 18.77 -1.14
#